data_AF-A0A0B8QHG1-F1
#
_entry.id   AF-A0A0B8QHG1-F1
#
_cell.length_a   1.000
_cell.length_b   1.000
_cell.length_c   1.000
_cell.angle_alpha   90.00
_cell.angle_beta   90.00
_cell.angle_gamma   90.00
#
_symmetry.space_group_name_H-M   'P 1'
#
loop_
_entity.id
_entity.type
_entity.pdbx_description
1 polymer ?
#
loop_
_entity_poly.entity_id
_entity_poly.type
_entity_poly.pdbx_seq_one_letter_code
_entity_poly.pdbx_strand_id
1 'polypeptide(L)'
;MYIDAAVGRQAESLATDLTNAKSKMPNPDAYLIGLGTNGTIKEDEIDAAMKVAGDKPVYWLNVHADRVWAKPNNNLLTKMAKKYKNLKIIDWNKKASGQSSWFYSDNIHPKGTGAEKYAALVANSLTNVEK
;
A
#
# COMPACT_ATOMS: atom_id res chain seq x y z
N MET A 1 -15.99 -2.21 6.33
CA MET A 1 -14.77 -1.61 5.74
C MET A 1 -14.89 -0.08 5.82
N TYR A 2 -13.82 0.61 6.20
CA TYR A 2 -13.70 2.07 6.13
C TYR A 2 -12.62 2.40 5.10
N ILE A 3 -12.91 3.28 4.14
CA ILE A 3 -11.98 3.67 3.07
C ILE A 3 -11.69 5.15 3.21
N ASP A 4 -10.40 5.49 3.23
CA ASP A 4 -9.91 6.86 3.27
C ASP A 4 -8.77 7.01 2.25
N ALA A 5 -9.05 7.71 1.15
CA ALA A 5 -8.13 7.91 0.05
C ALA A 5 -8.15 9.37 -0.42
N ALA A 6 -6.98 9.90 -0.79
CA ALA A 6 -6.84 11.26 -1.31
C ALA A 6 -5.74 11.33 -2.37
N VAL A 7 -5.95 12.17 -3.38
CA VAL A 7 -4.95 12.48 -4.41
C VAL A 7 -3.74 13.16 -3.75
N GLY A 8 -2.53 12.77 -4.14
CA GLY A 8 -1.29 13.40 -3.68
C GLY A 8 -0.89 13.10 -2.23
N ARG A 9 -1.64 12.26 -1.51
CA ARG A 9 -1.31 11.88 -0.12
C ARG A 9 0.08 11.25 -0.03
N GLN A 10 0.83 11.66 0.98
CA GLN A 10 2.20 11.25 1.28
C GLN A 10 2.25 10.32 2.49
N ALA A 11 3.33 9.54 2.64
CA ALA A 11 3.50 8.64 3.78
C ALA A 11 3.72 9.40 5.11
N GLU A 12 4.17 10.65 5.07
CA GLU A 12 4.33 11.53 6.23
C GLU A 12 3.04 11.63 7.08
N SER A 13 1.85 11.66 6.45
CA SER A 13 0.57 11.77 7.17
C SER A 13 0.04 10.44 7.72
N LEU A 14 0.65 9.31 7.34
CA LEU A 14 0.05 7.98 7.50
C LEU A 14 -0.29 7.64 8.95
N ALA A 15 0.57 7.95 9.92
CA ALA A 15 0.29 7.64 11.32
C ALA A 15 -0.93 8.43 11.86
N THR A 16 -1.07 9.69 11.44
CA THR A 16 -2.24 10.53 11.74
C THR A 16 -3.49 9.97 11.06
N ASP A 17 -3.39 9.59 9.79
CA ASP A 17 -4.50 9.04 9.02
C ASP A 17 -5.00 7.71 9.62
N LEU A 18 -4.09 6.83 10.05
CA LEU A 18 -4.45 5.58 10.74
C LEU A 18 -5.13 5.85 12.09
N THR A 19 -4.66 6.85 12.84
CA THR A 19 -5.29 7.25 14.11
C THR A 19 -6.71 7.76 13.88
N ASN A 20 -6.90 8.58 12.85
CA ASN A 20 -8.23 9.07 12.45
C ASN A 20 -9.13 7.93 12.00
N ALA A 21 -8.61 6.98 11.20
CA ALA A 21 -9.35 5.80 10.77
C ALA A 21 -9.79 4.94 11.96
N LYS A 22 -8.93 4.75 12.99
CA LYS A 22 -9.30 4.05 14.22
C LYS A 22 -10.44 4.73 14.98
N SER A 23 -10.56 6.06 14.92
CA SER A 23 -11.72 6.75 15.52
C SER A 23 -13.05 6.40 14.84
N LYS A 24 -13.01 6.03 13.55
CA LYS A 24 -14.18 5.63 12.74
C LYS A 24 -14.44 4.13 12.77
N MET A 25 -13.38 3.33 12.92
CA MET A 25 -13.41 1.88 13.03
C MET A 25 -12.45 1.45 14.14
N PRO A 26 -12.90 1.38 15.41
CA PRO A 26 -12.01 1.18 16.56
C PRO A 26 -11.27 -0.16 16.60
N ASN A 27 -11.84 -1.21 16.01
CA ASN A 27 -11.28 -2.55 16.00
C ASN A 27 -11.26 -3.15 14.59
N PRO A 28 -10.41 -2.63 13.68
CA PRO A 28 -10.31 -3.20 12.34
C PRO A 28 -9.64 -4.57 12.40
N ASP A 29 -9.99 -5.46 11.47
CA ASP A 29 -9.33 -6.76 11.35
C ASP A 29 -7.93 -6.64 10.76
N ALA A 30 -7.71 -5.64 9.89
CA ALA A 30 -6.42 -5.33 9.26
C ALA A 30 -6.40 -3.89 8.72
N TYR A 31 -5.21 -3.41 8.38
CA TYR A 31 -5.00 -2.16 7.64
C TYR A 31 -4.51 -2.48 6.22
N LEU A 32 -4.99 -1.73 5.24
CA LEU A 32 -4.51 -1.74 3.85
C LEU A 32 -3.96 -0.35 3.50
N ILE A 33 -2.72 -0.29 3.05
CA ILE A 33 -2.00 0.96 2.78
C ILE A 33 -1.56 0.96 1.31
N GLY A 34 -1.95 2.02 0.59
CA GLY A 34 -1.61 2.25 -0.82
C GLY A 34 -0.79 3.53 -1.03
N LEU A 35 0.15 3.82 -0.14
CA LEU A 35 1.00 5.03 -0.19
C LEU A 35 2.40 4.73 -0.72
N GLY A 36 3.02 5.73 -1.33
CA GLY A 36 4.38 5.67 -1.91
C GLY A 36 4.46 6.05 -3.38
N THR A 37 3.34 6.08 -4.10
CA THR A 37 3.31 6.54 -5.50
C THR A 37 3.65 8.02 -5.61
N ASN A 38 3.14 8.84 -4.69
CA ASN A 38 3.23 10.31 -4.76
C ASN A 38 4.51 10.90 -4.15
N GLY A 39 5.39 10.09 -3.56
CA GLY A 39 6.64 10.58 -2.97
C GLY A 39 7.41 9.52 -2.19
N THR A 40 8.58 9.93 -1.71
CA THR A 40 9.48 9.09 -0.92
C THR A 40 8.84 8.66 0.40
N ILE A 41 9.08 7.42 0.80
CA ILE A 41 8.73 6.90 2.12
C ILE A 41 9.99 6.89 2.97
N LYS A 42 9.87 7.30 4.23
CA LYS A 42 10.94 7.18 5.23
C LYS A 42 10.68 6.05 6.22
N GLU A 43 11.73 5.55 6.84
CA GLU A 43 11.63 4.43 7.79
C GLU A 43 10.83 4.79 9.04
N ASP A 44 10.99 6.01 9.55
CA ASP A 44 10.28 6.54 10.71
C ASP A 44 8.76 6.70 10.48
N GLU A 45 8.35 7.03 9.26
CA GLU A 45 6.94 7.07 8.84
C GLU A 45 6.29 5.67 8.92
N ILE A 46 7.02 4.64 8.47
CA ILE A 46 6.56 3.24 8.57
C ILE A 46 6.53 2.81 10.04
N ASP A 47 7.56 3.11 10.82
CA ASP A 47 7.63 2.78 12.24
C ASP A 47 6.47 3.41 13.03
N ALA A 48 6.16 4.69 12.76
CA ALA A 48 5.04 5.39 13.37
C ALA A 48 3.69 4.75 12.99
N ALA A 49 3.50 4.39 11.71
CA ALA A 49 2.29 3.70 11.27
C ALA A 49 2.13 2.32 11.93
N MET A 50 3.20 1.53 12.01
CA MET A 50 3.19 0.21 12.66
C MET A 50 2.90 0.32 14.15
N LYS A 51 3.39 1.37 14.84
CA LYS A 51 3.05 1.65 16.24
C LYS A 51 1.55 1.89 16.42
N VAL A 52 0.91 2.63 15.51
CA VAL A 52 -0.55 2.87 15.55
C VAL A 52 -1.34 1.59 15.26
N ALA A 53 -0.85 0.76 14.35
CA ALA A 53 -1.46 -0.52 14.00
C ALA A 53 -1.40 -1.54 15.15
N GLY A 54 -0.36 -1.50 15.98
CA GLY A 54 -0.13 -2.49 17.04
C GLY A 54 0.06 -3.89 16.45
N ASP A 55 -0.63 -4.88 17.00
CA ASP A 55 -0.54 -6.28 16.55
C ASP A 55 -1.43 -6.61 15.35
N LYS A 56 -2.24 -5.65 14.88
CA LYS A 56 -3.12 -5.88 13.73
C LYS A 56 -2.30 -6.12 12.46
N PRO A 57 -2.73 -7.03 11.57
CA PRO A 57 -2.13 -7.18 10.25
C PRO A 57 -2.14 -5.86 9.47
N VAL A 58 -1.02 -5.56 8.82
CA VAL A 58 -0.85 -4.43 7.91
C VAL A 58 -0.46 -4.96 6.54
N TYR A 59 -1.23 -4.63 5.52
CA TYR A 59 -0.96 -4.94 4.13
C TYR A 59 -0.57 -3.64 3.42
N TRP A 60 0.57 -3.62 2.75
CA TRP A 60 1.05 -2.44 2.04
C TRP A 60 1.31 -2.79 0.57
N LEU A 61 0.65 -2.09 -0.36
CA LEU A 61 0.93 -2.23 -1.78
C LEU A 61 2.25 -1.54 -2.15
N ASN A 62 3.16 -2.29 -2.77
CA ASN A 62 4.37 -1.66 -3.31
C ASN A 62 4.07 -0.84 -4.58
N VAL A 63 5.00 0.03 -4.94
CA VAL A 63 4.80 1.11 -5.91
C VAL A 63 5.13 0.64 -7.33
N HIS A 64 4.18 0.82 -8.25
CA HIS A 64 4.42 0.78 -9.70
C HIS A 64 4.33 2.21 -10.25
N ALA A 65 5.46 2.83 -10.53
CA ALA A 65 5.51 4.16 -11.13
C ALA A 65 6.89 4.40 -11.75
N ASP A 66 6.94 5.12 -12.88
CA ASP A 66 8.19 5.64 -13.42
C ASP A 66 8.62 6.89 -12.64
N ARG A 67 9.07 6.69 -11.40
CA ARG A 67 9.51 7.74 -10.49
C ARG A 67 10.79 7.31 -9.78
N VAL A 68 11.71 8.26 -9.59
CA VAL A 68 13.04 8.00 -9.00
C VAL A 68 12.97 7.39 -7.59
N TRP A 69 11.89 7.65 -6.85
CA TRP A 69 11.66 7.10 -5.51
C TRP A 69 10.99 5.71 -5.49
N ALA A 70 10.41 5.23 -6.59
CA ALA A 70 9.62 4.00 -6.58
C ALA A 70 10.47 2.77 -6.18
N LYS A 71 11.65 2.60 -6.78
CA LYS A 71 12.58 1.51 -6.44
C LYS A 71 13.11 1.62 -4.99
N PRO A 72 13.63 2.78 -4.54
CA PRO A 72 13.97 2.99 -3.12
C PRO A 72 12.83 2.66 -2.15
N ASN A 73 11.61 3.13 -2.42
CA ASN A 73 10.43 2.85 -1.61
C ASN A 73 10.16 1.34 -1.53
N ASN A 74 10.16 0.63 -2.66
CA ASN A 74 9.92 -0.81 -2.68
C ASN A 74 11.00 -1.61 -1.94
N ASN A 75 12.26 -1.17 -2.02
CA ASN A 75 13.36 -1.76 -1.25
C ASN A 75 13.17 -1.53 0.26
N LEU A 76 12.78 -0.32 0.66
CA LEU A 76 12.48 0.00 2.05
C LEU A 76 11.29 -0.83 2.56
N LEU A 77 10.18 -0.89 1.84
CA LEU A 77 9.03 -1.72 2.19
C LEU A 77 9.43 -3.20 2.39
N THR A 78 10.27 -3.73 1.50
CA THR A 78 10.81 -5.10 1.62
C THR A 78 11.68 -5.27 2.88
N LYS A 79 12.52 -4.28 3.21
CA LYS A 79 13.31 -4.28 4.47
C LYS A 79 12.38 -4.26 5.68
N MET A 80 11.36 -3.40 5.68
CA MET A 80 10.46 -3.22 6.82
C MET A 80 9.56 -4.43 7.07
N ALA A 81 9.15 -5.15 6.03
CA ALA A 81 8.42 -6.40 6.16
C ALA A 81 9.24 -7.52 6.82
N LYS A 82 10.58 -7.43 6.83
CA LYS A 82 11.45 -8.33 7.61
C LYS A 82 11.51 -7.94 9.09
N LYS A 83 11.39 -6.64 9.39
CA LYS A 83 11.38 -6.07 10.76
C LYS A 83 10.04 -6.34 11.46
N TYR A 84 8.93 -6.13 10.76
CA TYR A 84 7.58 -6.26 11.31
C TYR A 84 6.87 -7.52 10.79
N LYS A 85 6.70 -8.52 11.66
CA LYS A 85 6.07 -9.80 11.29
C LYS A 85 4.61 -9.67 10.85
N ASN A 86 3.91 -8.62 11.30
CA ASN A 86 2.54 -8.31 10.91
C ASN A 86 2.43 -7.38 9.69
N LEU A 87 3.55 -6.97 9.07
CA LEU A 87 3.57 -6.21 7.82
C LEU A 87 3.79 -7.14 6.63
N LYS A 88 2.82 -7.16 5.70
CA LYS A 88 2.88 -7.92 4.45
C LYS A 88 2.85 -6.98 3.26
N ILE A 89 3.75 -7.21 2.29
CA ILE A 89 3.78 -6.44 1.05
C ILE A 89 2.94 -7.14 -0.02
N ILE A 90 1.99 -6.40 -0.60
CA ILE A 90 1.24 -6.83 -1.79
C ILE A 90 2.03 -6.34 -3.02
N ASP A 91 2.50 -7.27 -3.84
CA ASP A 91 3.41 -6.98 -4.95
C ASP A 91 2.67 -6.52 -6.22
N TRP A 92 2.10 -5.32 -6.15
CA TRP A 92 1.49 -4.65 -7.29
C TRP A 92 2.50 -4.34 -8.40
N ASN A 93 3.71 -3.91 -8.04
CA ASN A 93 4.76 -3.59 -8.99
C ASN A 93 5.08 -4.75 -9.94
N LYS A 94 5.25 -5.97 -9.40
CA LYS A 94 5.46 -7.16 -10.21
C LYS A 94 4.24 -7.49 -11.07
N LYS A 95 3.02 -7.37 -10.52
CA LYS A 95 1.78 -7.67 -11.26
C LYS A 95 1.54 -6.71 -12.42
N ALA A 96 1.90 -5.44 -12.24
CA ALA A 96 1.76 -4.35 -13.20
C ALA A 96 2.87 -4.29 -14.26
N SER A 97 4.05 -4.83 -13.95
CA SER A 97 5.22 -4.76 -14.84
C SER A 97 4.92 -5.36 -16.21
N GLY A 98 5.19 -4.58 -17.25
CA GLY A 98 4.95 -4.99 -18.65
C GLY A 98 3.50 -4.87 -19.12
N GLN A 99 2.59 -4.38 -18.27
CA GLN A 99 1.15 -4.27 -18.58
C GLN A 99 0.75 -2.84 -18.98
N SER A 100 1.45 -2.22 -19.93
CA SER A 100 1.20 -0.80 -20.29
C SER A 100 -0.26 -0.50 -20.68
N SER A 101 -0.98 -1.46 -21.27
CA SER A 101 -2.39 -1.31 -21.63
C SER A 101 -3.32 -1.17 -20.42
N TRP A 102 -2.87 -1.56 -19.22
CA TRP A 102 -3.63 -1.44 -17.98
C TRP A 102 -3.70 -0.02 -17.44
N PHE A 103 -2.89 0.89 -17.97
CA PHE A 103 -2.71 2.23 -17.43
C PHE A 103 -3.19 3.34 -18.37
N TYR A 104 -3.39 4.53 -17.81
CA TYR A 104 -3.38 5.76 -18.57
C TYR A 104 -1.96 6.07 -19.09
N SER A 105 -1.81 7.13 -19.88
CA SER A 105 -0.53 7.48 -20.53
C SER A 105 0.61 7.79 -19.56
N ASP A 106 0.30 8.06 -18.28
CA ASP A 106 1.31 8.28 -17.25
C ASP A 106 1.93 6.99 -16.68
N ASN A 107 1.42 5.82 -17.06
CA ASN A 107 1.83 4.51 -16.56
C ASN A 107 1.79 4.38 -15.02
N ILE A 108 0.90 5.13 -14.37
CA ILE A 108 0.70 5.14 -12.92
C ILE A 108 -0.75 4.80 -12.59
N HIS A 109 -1.71 5.47 -13.24
CA HIS A 109 -3.13 5.29 -12.93
C HIS A 109 -3.70 4.09 -13.71
N PRO A 110 -4.15 3.01 -13.04
CA PRO A 110 -4.78 1.89 -13.72
C PRO A 110 -6.19 2.25 -14.21
N LYS A 111 -6.63 1.62 -15.31
CA LYS A 111 -7.95 1.80 -15.94
C LYS A 111 -8.50 0.46 -16.44
N GLY A 112 -9.81 0.35 -16.59
CA GLY A 112 -10.46 -0.86 -17.12
C GLY A 112 -9.91 -2.13 -16.46
N THR A 113 -9.39 -3.05 -17.28
CA THR A 113 -8.76 -4.29 -16.81
C THR A 113 -7.65 -4.07 -15.77
N GLY A 114 -6.86 -3.00 -15.87
CA GLY A 114 -5.85 -2.68 -14.86
C GLY A 114 -6.43 -2.45 -13.47
N ALA A 115 -7.54 -1.71 -13.39
CA ALA A 115 -8.22 -1.44 -12.13
C ALA A 115 -8.86 -2.71 -11.56
N GLU A 116 -9.44 -3.55 -12.41
CA GLU A 116 -9.96 -4.86 -12.02
C GLU A 116 -8.86 -5.78 -11.47
N LYS A 117 -7.70 -5.84 -12.15
CA LYS A 117 -6.56 -6.65 -11.71
C LYS A 117 -5.92 -6.13 -10.42
N TYR A 118 -5.90 -4.81 -10.23
CA TYR A 118 -5.49 -4.20 -8.96
C TYR A 118 -6.42 -4.64 -7.82
N ALA A 119 -7.73 -4.48 -8.00
CA ALA A 119 -8.73 -4.85 -6.99
C ALA A 119 -8.70 -6.35 -6.67
N ALA A 120 -8.58 -7.21 -7.70
CA ALA A 120 -8.46 -8.65 -7.53
C ALA A 120 -7.20 -9.04 -6.75
N LEU A 121 -6.05 -8.41 -7.04
CA LEU A 121 -4.82 -8.66 -6.29
C LEU A 121 -4.98 -8.33 -4.80
N VAL A 122 -5.61 -7.19 -4.48
CA VAL A 122 -5.91 -6.79 -3.10
C VAL A 122 -6.84 -7.80 -2.44
N ALA A 123 -7.97 -8.13 -3.08
CA ALA A 123 -8.95 -9.06 -2.53
C ALA A 123 -8.35 -10.45 -2.22
N ASN A 124 -7.58 -11.01 -3.16
CA ASN A 124 -6.92 -12.31 -2.97
C ASN A 124 -5.88 -12.25 -1.83
N SER A 125 -5.15 -11.14 -1.71
CA SER A 125 -4.15 -10.94 -0.66
C SER A 125 -4.76 -10.83 0.74
N LEU A 126 -5.95 -10.24 0.86
CA LEU A 126 -6.63 -10.05 2.15
C LEU A 126 -7.40 -11.29 2.61
N THR A 127 -7.92 -12.09 1.68
CA THR A 127 -8.82 -13.21 1.98
C THR A 127 -8.10 -14.56 2.06
N ASN A 128 -6.82 -14.65 1.64
CA ASN A 128 -6.10 -15.91 1.46
C ASN A 128 -6.86 -16.95 0.58
N VAL A 129 -7.73 -16.50 -0.34
CA VAL A 129 -8.60 -17.38 -1.14
C VAL A 129 -7.85 -18.15 -2.23
N GLU A 130 -6.54 -17.95 -2.40
CA GLU A 130 -5.70 -18.80 -3.25
C GLU A 130 -4.44 -19.23 -2.49
N LYS A 131 -4.45 -20.51 -2.06
CA LYS A 131 -3.26 -21.34 -1.90
C LYS A 131 -3.35 -22.49 -2.89
#